data_AF-A0A953T7Z0-F1
#
_entry.id   AF-A0A953T7Z0-F1
#
_cell.length_a   1.000
_cell.length_b   1.000
_cell.length_c   1.000
_cell.angle_alpha   90.00
_cell.angle_beta   90.00
_cell.angle_gamma   90.00
#
_symmetry.space_group_name_H-M   'P 1'
#
loop_
_entity.id
_entity.type
_entity.pdbx_description
1 polymer ?
#
loop_
_entity_poly.entity_id
_entity_poly.type
_entity_poly.pdbx_seq_one_letter_code
_entity_poly.pdbx_strand_id
1 'polypeptide(L)'
;MNLIYRLPIFVRWILLPFASFFTVLLVNAFGKLAAKIFVFLSTPGGLSENFFEFLFLPGVSGFCGVYIAMAFAPKKKSFVGYTVAFLWIALAGALAVFNIMLREWPSVLQSASLIGGCILAIYNPLPEETSQK
;
A
#
# COMPACT_ATOMS: atom_id res chain seq x y z
N MET A 1 -18.78 2.40 -17.44
CA MET A 1 -19.42 2.91 -16.20
C MET A 1 -18.87 2.13 -15.02
N ASN A 2 -18.02 2.74 -14.17
CA ASN A 2 -17.38 2.07 -13.04
C ASN A 2 -18.43 1.59 -12.00
N LEU A 3 -18.48 0.28 -11.75
CA LEU A 3 -19.39 -0.38 -10.79
C LEU A 3 -19.33 0.25 -9.38
N ILE A 4 -18.16 0.77 -9.03
CA ILE A 4 -17.89 1.44 -7.76
C ILE A 4 -18.82 2.64 -7.56
N TYR A 5 -19.24 3.34 -8.62
CA TYR A 5 -20.08 4.56 -8.54
C TYR A 5 -21.56 4.30 -8.36
N ARG A 6 -22.01 3.04 -8.46
CA ARG A 6 -23.38 2.66 -8.12
C ARG A 6 -23.59 2.35 -6.64
N LEU A 7 -22.51 2.28 -5.86
CA LEU A 7 -22.60 2.01 -4.43
C LEU A 7 -23.04 3.25 -3.65
N PRO A 8 -23.96 3.12 -2.69
CA PRO A 8 -24.34 4.24 -1.82
C PRO A 8 -23.11 4.72 -1.04
N ILE A 9 -23.04 6.03 -0.81
CA ILE A 9 -21.90 6.72 -0.19
C ILE A 9 -21.48 6.05 1.14
N PHE A 10 -22.45 5.63 1.95
CA PHE A 10 -22.21 4.92 3.21
C PHE A 10 -21.44 3.61 3.03
N VAL A 11 -21.79 2.81 2.03
CA VAL A 11 -21.13 1.52 1.74
C VAL A 11 -19.70 1.77 1.24
N ARG A 12 -19.48 2.84 0.45
CA ARG A 12 -18.12 3.23 0.03
C ARG A 12 -17.22 3.60 1.20
N TRP A 13 -17.74 4.29 2.22
CA TRP A 13 -16.98 4.63 3.43
C TRP A 13 -16.61 3.41 4.26
N ILE A 14 -17.52 2.44 4.40
CA ILE A 14 -17.22 1.17 5.08
C ILE A 14 -16.25 0.33 4.27
N LEU A 15 -16.42 0.24 2.95
CA LEU A 15 -15.52 -0.52 2.08
C LEU A 15 -14.11 0.06 2.01
N LEU A 16 -13.91 1.32 2.39
CA LEU A 16 -12.64 2.03 2.24
C LEU A 16 -11.48 1.39 3.03
N PRO A 17 -11.60 1.18 4.37
CA PRO A 17 -10.58 0.46 5.13
C PRO A 17 -10.43 -1.00 4.68
N PHE A 18 -11.55 -1.68 4.35
CA PHE A 18 -11.51 -3.06 3.89
C PHE A 18 -10.79 -3.20 2.55
N ALA A 19 -11.06 -2.31 1.58
CA ALA A 19 -10.41 -2.29 0.28
C ALA A 19 -8.92 -1.99 0.45
N SER A 20 -8.54 -0.99 1.25
CA SER A 20 -7.14 -0.68 1.54
C SER A 20 -6.40 -1.91 2.08
N PHE A 21 -6.95 -2.54 3.12
CA PHE A 21 -6.35 -3.71 3.77
C PHE A 21 -6.28 -4.92 2.83
N PHE A 22 -7.38 -5.23 2.14
CA PHE A 22 -7.45 -6.38 1.23
C PHE A 22 -6.49 -6.22 0.05
N THR A 23 -6.28 -5.00 -0.42
CA THR A 23 -5.33 -4.70 -1.51
C THR A 23 -3.89 -4.86 -1.04
N VAL A 24 -3.55 -4.40 0.17
CA VAL A 24 -2.23 -4.65 0.78
C VAL A 24 -1.97 -6.15 0.91
N LEU A 25 -2.97 -6.92 1.35
CA LEU A 25 -2.86 -8.37 1.51
C LEU A 25 -2.69 -9.08 0.14
N LEU A 26 -3.51 -8.71 -0.85
CA LEU A 26 -3.39 -9.19 -2.23
C LEU A 26 -2.03 -8.88 -2.84
N VAL A 27 -1.57 -7.63 -2.74
CA VAL A 27 -0.28 -7.20 -3.30
C VAL A 27 0.87 -7.96 -2.65
N ASN A 28 0.81 -8.19 -1.33
CA ASN A 28 1.79 -9.02 -0.66
C ASN A 28 1.74 -10.48 -1.11
N ALA A 29 0.55 -11.09 -1.22
CA ALA A 29 0.41 -12.47 -1.66
C ALA A 29 0.88 -12.67 -3.12
N PHE A 30 0.39 -11.83 -4.04
CA PHE A 30 0.77 -11.88 -5.44
C PHE A 30 2.22 -11.49 -5.67
N GLY A 31 2.73 -10.49 -4.95
CA GLY A 31 4.10 -10.06 -5.12
C GLY A 31 5.10 -11.05 -4.52
N LYS A 32 4.76 -11.83 -3.48
CA LYS A 32 5.59 -12.97 -3.04
C LYS A 32 5.67 -14.06 -4.10
N LEU A 33 4.55 -14.35 -4.77
CA LEU A 33 4.51 -15.26 -5.92
C LEU A 33 5.37 -14.75 -7.09
N ALA A 34 5.19 -13.47 -7.45
CA ALA A 34 5.96 -12.84 -8.52
C ALA A 34 7.45 -12.77 -8.21
N ALA A 35 7.82 -12.44 -6.96
CA ALA A 35 9.21 -12.40 -6.50
C ALA A 35 9.87 -13.78 -6.62
N LYS A 36 9.19 -14.86 -6.20
CA LYS A 36 9.70 -16.23 -6.37
C LYS A 36 9.91 -16.61 -7.83
N ILE A 37 8.96 -16.26 -8.70
CA ILE A 37 9.08 -16.51 -10.14
C ILE A 37 10.25 -15.69 -10.72
N PHE A 38 10.39 -14.43 -10.32
CA PHE A 38 11.44 -13.55 -10.82
C PHE A 38 12.83 -13.98 -10.37
N VAL A 39 12.98 -14.40 -9.12
CA VAL A 39 14.22 -14.96 -8.58
C VAL A 39 14.56 -16.29 -9.28
N PHE A 40 13.56 -17.12 -9.55
CA PHE A 40 13.75 -18.37 -10.28
C PHE A 40 14.19 -18.13 -11.75
N LEU A 41 13.69 -17.08 -12.40
CA LEU A 41 14.11 -16.68 -13.74
C LEU A 41 15.43 -15.90 -13.77
N SER A 42 15.81 -15.24 -12.68
CA SER A 42 17.05 -14.46 -12.63
C SER A 42 18.25 -15.36 -12.37
N THR A 43 19.19 -15.36 -13.32
CA THR A 43 20.52 -16.00 -13.26
C THR A 43 21.23 -15.72 -11.92
N PRO A 44 22.08 -16.63 -11.39
CA PRO A 44 22.81 -16.42 -10.13
C PRO A 44 23.61 -15.10 -10.18
N GLY A 45 23.11 -14.08 -9.49
CA GLY A 45 23.57 -12.69 -9.57
C GLY A 45 22.46 -11.63 -9.64
N GLY A 46 21.20 -12.02 -9.85
CA GLY A 46 20.04 -11.13 -9.84
C GLY A 46 19.62 -10.61 -8.45
N LEU A 47 18.66 -9.67 -8.43
CA LEU A 47 18.04 -9.12 -7.22
C LEU A 47 17.60 -10.24 -6.27
N SER A 48 18.10 -10.22 -5.03
CA SER A 48 17.85 -11.29 -4.05
C SER A 48 16.40 -11.31 -3.56
N GLU A 49 15.94 -12.46 -3.07
CA GLU A 49 14.62 -12.59 -2.42
C GLU A 49 14.41 -11.53 -1.32
N ASN A 50 15.49 -11.18 -0.61
CA ASN A 50 15.48 -10.15 0.41
C ASN A 50 15.15 -8.75 -0.14
N PHE A 51 15.57 -8.40 -1.35
CA PHE A 51 15.19 -7.12 -1.94
C PHE A 51 13.68 -7.04 -2.18
N PHE A 52 13.11 -8.11 -2.74
CA PHE A 52 11.68 -8.15 -2.99
C PHE A 52 10.89 -8.16 -1.69
N GLU A 53 11.26 -9.02 -0.73
CA GLU A 53 10.55 -9.18 0.53
C GLU A 53 10.67 -7.98 1.47
N PHE A 54 11.87 -7.38 1.59
CA PHE A 54 12.11 -6.32 2.56
C PHE A 54 11.99 -4.91 1.97
N LEU A 55 12.10 -4.74 0.65
CA LEU A 55 12.09 -3.41 0.02
C LEU A 55 10.94 -3.25 -0.98
N PHE A 56 10.83 -4.09 -2.00
CA PHE A 56 9.90 -3.83 -3.10
C PHE A 56 8.43 -4.07 -2.71
N LEU A 57 8.14 -5.23 -2.12
CA LEU A 57 6.79 -5.63 -1.70
C LEU A 57 6.15 -4.67 -0.69
N PRO A 58 6.83 -4.29 0.42
CA PRO A 58 6.25 -3.40 1.42
C PRO A 58 5.92 -2.03 0.84
N GLY A 59 6.82 -1.47 0.01
CA GLY A 59 6.61 -0.17 -0.62
C GLY A 59 5.47 -0.17 -1.64
N VAL A 60 5.42 -1.17 -2.52
CA VAL A 60 4.30 -1.30 -3.48
C VAL A 60 2.98 -1.55 -2.76
N SER A 61 2.99 -2.36 -1.69
CA SER A 61 1.79 -2.61 -0.89
C SER A 61 1.26 -1.34 -0.22
N GLY A 62 2.13 -0.54 0.40
CA GLY A 62 1.78 0.75 0.99
C GLY A 62 1.25 1.75 -0.03
N PHE A 63 1.85 1.78 -1.23
CA PHE A 63 1.37 2.62 -2.33
C PHE A 63 -0.04 2.20 -2.78
N CYS A 64 -0.22 0.93 -3.13
CA CYS A 64 -1.50 0.40 -3.63
C CYS A 64 -2.61 0.49 -2.57
N GLY A 65 -2.28 0.26 -1.30
CA GLY A 65 -3.23 0.35 -0.19
C GLY A 65 -3.80 1.75 0.01
N VAL A 66 -2.97 2.79 -0.15
CA VAL A 66 -3.43 4.19 -0.08
C VAL A 66 -4.12 4.59 -1.39
N TYR A 67 -3.62 4.15 -2.54
CA TYR A 67 -4.16 4.49 -3.86
C TYR A 67 -5.59 3.94 -4.07
N ILE A 68 -5.84 2.69 -3.69
CA ILE A 68 -7.18 2.08 -3.78
C ILE A 68 -8.15 2.79 -2.82
N ALA A 69 -7.70 3.20 -1.63
CA ALA A 69 -8.52 3.91 -0.67
C ALA A 69 -8.98 5.27 -1.21
N MET A 70 -8.08 5.97 -1.91
CA MET A 70 -8.41 7.20 -2.64
C MET A 70 -9.37 6.95 -3.81
N ALA A 71 -9.28 5.80 -4.49
CA ALA A 71 -10.18 5.44 -5.60
C ALA A 71 -11.62 5.16 -5.14
N PHE A 72 -11.79 4.56 -3.96
CA PHE A 72 -13.11 4.31 -3.37
C PHE A 72 -13.72 5.53 -2.66
N ALA A 73 -12.92 6.57 -2.40
CA ALA A 73 -13.37 7.78 -1.73
C ALA A 73 -14.40 8.57 -2.57
N PRO A 74 -15.62 8.83 -2.05
CA PRO A 74 -16.67 9.52 -2.80
C PRO A 74 -16.45 11.04 -2.92
N LYS A 75 -15.75 11.66 -1.97
CA LYS A 75 -15.40 13.10 -1.94
C LYS A 75 -14.09 13.32 -1.17
N LYS A 76 -13.39 14.43 -1.43
CA LYS A 76 -12.14 14.83 -0.76
C LYS A 76 -11.08 13.71 -0.77
N LYS A 77 -10.76 13.20 -1.98
CA LYS A 77 -9.84 12.07 -2.18
C LYS A 77 -8.49 12.29 -1.51
N SER A 78 -7.94 13.51 -1.60
CA SER A 78 -6.67 13.88 -0.97
C SER A 78 -6.73 13.77 0.56
N PHE A 79 -7.79 14.26 1.21
CA PHE A 79 -7.95 14.16 2.67
C PHE A 79 -8.03 12.71 3.14
N VAL A 80 -8.75 11.87 2.40
CA VAL A 80 -8.83 10.44 2.68
C VAL A 80 -7.48 9.76 2.47
N GLY A 81 -6.76 10.11 1.40
CA GLY A 81 -5.39 9.65 1.14
C GLY A 81 -4.44 9.96 2.30
N TYR A 82 -4.44 11.20 2.80
CA TYR A 82 -3.64 11.59 3.97
C TYR A 82 -4.03 10.80 5.23
N THR A 83 -5.32 10.61 5.48
CA THR A 83 -5.80 9.88 6.67
C THR A 83 -5.37 8.42 6.65
N VAL A 84 -5.53 7.76 5.50
CA VAL A 84 -5.17 6.34 5.32
C VAL A 84 -3.65 6.17 5.33
N ALA A 85 -2.90 7.05 4.68
CA ALA A 85 -1.44 7.05 4.74
C ALA A 85 -0.94 7.27 6.18
N PHE A 86 -1.52 8.20 6.93
CA PHE A 86 -1.17 8.41 8.34
C PHE A 86 -1.40 7.14 9.17
N LEU A 87 -2.52 6.45 8.96
CA LEU A 87 -2.82 5.20 9.66
C LEU A 87 -1.77 4.11 9.34
N TRP A 88 -1.41 3.95 8.06
CA TRP A 88 -0.39 2.99 7.64
C TRP A 88 1.01 3.34 8.12
N ILE A 89 1.38 4.63 8.11
CA ILE A 89 2.65 5.12 8.63
C ILE A 89 2.72 4.91 10.15
N ALA A 90 1.65 5.17 10.89
CA ALA A 90 1.59 4.93 12.33
C ALA A 90 1.73 3.44 12.66
N LEU A 91 1.05 2.57 11.90
CA LEU A 91 1.15 1.12 12.05
C LEU A 91 2.57 0.63 11.73
N ALA A 92 3.15 1.08 10.61
CA ALA A 92 4.51 0.71 10.20
C ALA A 92 5.58 1.24 11.17
N GLY A 93 5.36 2.44 11.72
CA GLY A 93 6.20 3.02 12.77
C GLY A 93 6.15 2.21 14.07
N ALA A 94 4.96 1.79 14.51
CA ALA A 94 4.82 0.91 15.67
C ALA A 94 5.53 -0.43 15.44
N LEU A 95 5.35 -1.04 14.27
CA LEU A 95 6.05 -2.27 13.89
C LEU A 95 7.57 -2.07 13.84
N ALA A 96 8.06 -0.93 13.36
CA ALA A 96 9.49 -0.62 13.34
C ALA A 96 10.07 -0.58 14.76
N VAL A 97 9.36 0.03 15.71
CA VAL A 97 9.80 0.08 17.13
C VAL A 97 9.87 -1.33 17.72
N PHE A 98 8.86 -2.18 17.49
CA PHE A 98 8.88 -3.58 17.92
C PHE A 98 10.04 -4.36 17.28
N ASN A 99 10.27 -4.18 15.98
CA ASN A 99 11.34 -4.86 15.26
C ASN A 99 12.74 -4.43 15.75
N ILE A 100 12.91 -3.16 16.15
CA ILE A 100 14.14 -2.67 16.80
C ILE A 100 14.34 -3.36 18.16
N MET A 101 13.29 -3.47 18.97
CA MET A 101 13.36 -4.17 20.27
C MET A 101 13.70 -5.66 20.11
N LEU A 102 13.19 -6.30 19.05
CA LEU A 102 13.45 -7.69 18.72
C LEU A 102 14.78 -7.93 17.96
N ARG A 103 15.54 -6.86 17.65
CA ARG A 103 16.76 -6.89 16.82
C ARG A 103 16.57 -7.47 15.41
N GLU A 104 15.36 -7.38 14.88
CA GLU A 104 15.03 -7.79 13.51
C GLU A 104 15.27 -6.63 12.53
N TRP A 105 16.54 -6.29 12.31
CA TRP A 105 16.96 -5.23 11.40
C TRP A 105 16.38 -5.32 9.97
N PRO A 106 16.22 -6.51 9.35
CA PRO A 106 15.59 -6.63 8.04
C PRO A 106 14.13 -6.16 8.05
N SER A 107 13.39 -6.45 9.12
CA SER A 107 11.98 -6.05 9.28
C SER A 107 11.81 -4.54 9.49
N VAL A 108 12.87 -3.82 9.87
CA VAL A 108 12.87 -2.34 9.92
C VAL A 108 12.89 -1.74 8.50
N LEU A 109 13.60 -2.36 7.56
CA LEU A 109 13.60 -1.96 6.14
C LEU A 109 12.21 -2.10 5.52
N GLN A 110 11.43 -3.12 5.92
CA GLN A 110 10.04 -3.28 5.48
C GLN A 110 9.19 -2.09 5.90
N SER A 111 9.27 -1.69 7.17
CA SER A 111 8.54 -0.54 7.69
C SER A 111 8.94 0.76 6.97
N ALA A 112 10.23 0.97 6.75
CA ALA A 112 10.73 2.15 6.05
C ALA A 112 10.25 2.20 4.59
N SER A 113 10.26 1.06 3.90
CA SER A 113 9.78 0.99 2.52
C SER A 113 8.26 1.21 2.42
N LEU A 114 7.48 0.62 3.33
CA LEU A 114 6.03 0.83 3.40
C LEU A 114 5.68 2.31 3.60
N ILE A 115 6.41 3.00 4.49
CA ILE A 115 6.28 4.45 4.68
C ILE A 115 6.57 5.19 3.37
N GLY A 116 7.67 4.85 2.68
CA GLY A 116 8.01 5.43 1.38
C GLY A 116 6.93 5.23 0.32
N GLY A 117 6.33 4.04 0.27
CA GLY A 117 5.19 3.73 -0.60
C GLY A 117 3.94 4.57 -0.31
N CYS A 118 3.59 4.74 0.96
CA CYS A 118 2.47 5.60 1.37
C CYS A 118 2.71 7.07 1.02
N ILE A 119 3.94 7.56 1.19
CA ILE A 119 4.31 8.93 0.82
C ILE A 119 4.19 9.13 -0.70
N LEU A 120 4.70 8.20 -1.50
CA LEU A 120 4.59 8.25 -2.96
C LEU A 120 3.13 8.26 -3.44
N ALA A 121 2.23 7.55 -2.76
CA ALA A 121 0.80 7.58 -3.08
C ALA A 121 0.18 8.95 -2.83
N ILE A 122 0.61 9.67 -1.79
CA ILE A 122 0.16 11.04 -1.52
C ILE A 122 0.65 12.00 -2.62
N TYR A 123 1.91 11.87 -3.06
CA TYR A 123 2.48 12.75 -4.09
C TYR A 123 1.96 12.47 -5.51
N ASN A 124 1.37 11.31 -5.75
CA ASN A 124 0.66 10.97 -6.99
C ASN A 124 -0.85 10.80 -6.73
N PRO A 125 -1.57 11.89 -6.36
CA PRO A 125 -2.99 11.82 -6.13
C PRO A 125 -3.73 11.50 -7.43
N LEU A 126 -4.76 10.66 -7.34
CA LEU A 126 -5.69 10.44 -8.44
C LEU A 126 -6.27 11.78 -8.91
N PRO A 127 -6.41 12.02 -10.23
CA PRO A 127 -7.06 13.24 -10.71
C PRO A 127 -8.43 13.35 -10.03
N GLU A 128 -8.67 14.51 -9.39
CA GLU A 128 -9.99 14.87 -8.95
C GLU A 128 -10.84 14.99 -10.22
N GLU A 129 -11.81 14.09 -10.41
CA GLU A 129 -12.85 14.32 -11.39
C GLU A 129 -13.52 15.62 -10.97
N THR A 130 -13.17 16.71 -11.65
CA THR A 130 -13.88 17.97 -11.62
C THR A 130 -15.34 17.62 -11.70
N SER A 131 -16.08 17.95 -10.63
CA SER A 131 -17.52 17.88 -10.68
C SER A 131 -17.93 18.70 -11.90
N GLN A 132 -18.41 18.02 -12.93
CA GLN A 132 -19.38 18.61 -13.84
C GLN A 132 -20.57 18.98 -12.96
N LYS A 133 -20.57 20.22 -12.51
CA LYS A 133 -21.75 20.98 -12.09
C LYS A 133 -21.58 22.38 -12.60
#